data_AF-A0A447UMT1-F1
#
_entry.id   AF-A0A447UMT1-F1
#
_cell.length_a   1.000
_cell.length_b   1.000
_cell.length_c   1.000
_cell.angle_alpha   90.00
_cell.angle_beta   90.00
_cell.angle_gamma   90.00
#
_symmetry.space_group_name_H-M   'P 1'
#
loop_
_entity.id
_entity.type
_entity.pdbx_description
1 polymer ?
#
loop_
_entity_poly.entity_id
_entity_poly.type
_entity_poly.pdbx_seq_one_letter_code
_entity_poly.pdbx_strand_id
1 'polypeptide(L)'
;MGHIELGKWADLVILAPATADLIARVAAGMANDLVSTICLATPAPIAVLPAMNQQMYRVAATQHNLDVLASRGMLIWGPDSGSQACGDVGPGRMLDPVDHCGYGGSTFIPCQRSATSQHHDYGGPDARAARSGALYL
;
A
#
# COMPACT_ATOMS: atom_id res chain seq x y z
N MET A 1 5.31 8.91 20.69
CA MET A 1 6.17 7.89 20.04
C MET A 1 5.96 7.97 18.54
N GLY A 2 6.99 8.28 17.75
CA GLY A 2 6.84 8.69 16.34
C GLY A 2 6.16 7.68 15.40
N HIS A 3 6.37 6.37 15.59
CA HIS A 3 5.74 5.33 14.75
C HIS A 3 4.23 5.22 14.97
N ILE A 4 3.73 5.50 16.19
CA ILE A 4 2.29 5.50 16.50
C ILE A 4 1.61 6.70 15.84
N GLU A 5 2.22 7.88 15.93
CA GLU A 5 1.65 9.09 15.34
C GLU A 5 1.65 9.03 13.81
N LEU A 6 2.69 8.43 13.21
CA LEU A 6 2.74 8.20 11.76
C LEU A 6 1.66 7.19 11.31
N GLY A 7 1.46 6.11 12.05
CA GLY A 7 0.43 5.12 11.76
C GLY A 7 -1.01 5.67 11.89
N LYS A 8 -1.24 6.59 12.85
CA LYS A 8 -2.53 7.27 13.03
C LYS A 8 -2.81 8.37 12.01
N TRP A 9 -1.76 8.93 11.40
CA TRP A 9 -1.90 10.00 10.41
C TRP A 9 -2.38 9.48 9.06
N ALA A 10 -2.00 8.26 8.68
CA ALA A 10 -2.35 7.68 7.39
C ALA A 10 -3.85 7.36 7.29
N ASP A 11 -4.48 7.70 6.17
CA ASP A 11 -5.83 7.19 5.82
C ASP A 11 -5.74 5.86 5.06
N LEU A 12 -4.57 5.57 4.49
CA LEU A 12 -4.24 4.35 3.75
C LEU A 12 -2.72 4.14 3.84
N VAL A 13 -2.30 2.91 4.08
CA VAL A 13 -0.89 2.49 3.99
C VAL A 13 -0.72 1.64 2.74
N ILE A 14 0.29 1.94 1.93
CA ILE A 14 0.58 1.21 0.69
C ILE A 14 1.97 0.62 0.80
N LEU A 15 2.08 -0.71 0.78
CA LEU A 15 3.35 -1.44 0.74
C LEU A 15 3.75 -1.66 -0.73
N ALA A 16 4.69 -0.89 -1.25
CA ALA A 16 5.05 -0.90 -2.67
C ALA A 16 6.54 -0.56 -2.90
N PRO A 17 7.40 -1.53 -3.29
CA PRO A 17 7.11 -2.94 -3.55
C PRO A 17 6.96 -3.78 -2.27
N ALA A 18 5.92 -4.61 -2.20
CA ALA A 18 5.82 -5.66 -1.19
C ALA A 18 6.60 -6.91 -1.63
N THR A 19 7.82 -7.05 -1.09
CA THR A 19 8.66 -8.23 -1.33
C THR A 19 8.13 -9.46 -0.58
N ALA A 20 8.59 -10.65 -0.96
CA ALA A 20 8.23 -11.89 -0.26
C ALA A 20 8.58 -11.86 1.23
N ASP A 21 9.72 -11.25 1.59
CA ASP A 21 10.14 -11.09 2.98
C ASP A 21 9.18 -10.18 3.77
N LEU A 22 8.83 -9.01 3.22
CA LEU A 22 7.90 -8.09 3.87
C LEU A 22 6.53 -8.76 4.07
N ILE A 23 6.02 -9.44 3.04
CA ILE A 23 4.75 -10.19 3.11
C ILE A 23 4.80 -11.25 4.22
N ALA A 24 5.91 -12.01 4.32
CA ALA A 24 6.07 -13.02 5.36
C ALA A 24 6.09 -12.41 6.76
N ARG A 25 6.82 -11.31 6.96
CA ARG A 25 6.91 -10.64 8.27
C ARG A 25 5.58 -10.05 8.72
N VAL A 26 4.84 -9.41 7.81
CA VAL A 26 3.50 -8.88 8.11
C VAL A 26 2.50 -10.02 8.36
N ALA A 27 2.56 -11.11 7.60
CA ALA A 27 1.72 -12.29 7.82
C ALA A 27 2.00 -12.95 9.18
N ALA A 28 3.26 -12.99 9.61
CA ALA A 28 3.65 -13.49 10.93
C ALA A 28 3.37 -12.52 12.09
N GLY A 29 2.99 -11.26 11.81
CA GLY A 29 2.76 -10.25 12.83
C GLY A 29 4.04 -9.74 13.50
N MET A 30 5.16 -9.74 12.77
CA MET A 30 6.44 -9.21 13.27
C MET A 30 6.44 -7.68 13.28
N ALA A 31 7.23 -7.09 14.20
CA ALA A 31 7.42 -5.64 14.32
C ALA A 31 8.89 -5.31 14.57
N ASN A 32 9.76 -5.79 13.68
CA ASN A 32 11.22 -5.69 13.81
C ASN A 32 11.84 -4.53 13.00
N ASP A 33 11.04 -3.81 12.22
CA ASP A 33 11.41 -2.54 11.57
C ASP A 33 10.25 -1.54 11.60
N LEU A 34 10.49 -0.32 11.10
CA LEU A 34 9.48 0.73 11.08
C LEU A 34 8.24 0.34 10.27
N VAL A 35 8.42 -0.27 9.09
CA VAL A 35 7.33 -0.61 8.17
C VAL A 35 6.39 -1.65 8.80
N SER A 36 6.95 -2.76 9.28
CA SER A 36 6.22 -3.83 9.95
C SER A 36 5.56 -3.34 11.26
N THR A 37 6.23 -2.44 11.99
CA THR A 37 5.65 -1.79 13.18
C THR A 37 4.43 -0.93 12.82
N ILE A 38 4.50 -0.15 11.74
CA ILE A 38 3.37 0.67 11.27
C ILE A 38 2.19 -0.21 10.87
N CYS A 39 2.44 -1.35 10.20
CA CYS A 39 1.38 -2.29 9.81
C CYS A 39 0.57 -2.82 11.01
N LEU A 40 1.16 -2.94 12.19
CA LEU A 40 0.46 -3.34 13.41
C LEU A 40 -0.17 -2.16 14.16
N ALA A 41 0.42 -0.97 14.04
CA ALA A 41 0.03 0.21 14.80
C ALA A 41 -1.03 1.06 14.10
N THR A 42 -1.22 0.91 12.79
CA THR A 42 -2.16 1.71 12.01
C THR A 42 -3.59 1.17 12.11
N PRO A 43 -4.59 2.06 12.34
CA PRO A 43 -5.99 1.71 12.17
C PRO A 43 -6.46 1.81 10.71
N ALA A 44 -5.60 2.31 9.81
CA ALA A 44 -5.92 2.53 8.41
C ALA A 44 -5.91 1.20 7.63
N PRO A 45 -6.68 1.10 6.53
CA PRO A 45 -6.52 0.03 5.57
C PRO A 45 -5.07 -0.06 5.06
N ILE A 46 -4.62 -1.28 4.78
CA ILE A 46 -3.29 -1.56 4.24
C ILE A 46 -3.46 -2.21 2.87
N ALA A 47 -2.88 -1.60 1.84
CA ALA A 47 -2.74 -2.17 0.51
C ALA A 47 -1.33 -2.75 0.33
N VAL A 48 -1.27 -3.95 -0.23
CA VAL A 48 -0.05 -4.72 -0.46
C VAL A 48 0.12 -4.88 -1.96
N LEU A 49 1.23 -4.40 -2.53
CA LEU A 49 1.55 -4.55 -3.95
C LEU A 49 2.69 -5.56 -4.13
N PRO A 50 2.40 -6.86 -4.32
CA PRO A 50 3.44 -7.88 -4.41
C PRO A 50 4.36 -7.62 -5.61
N ALA A 51 5.66 -7.68 -5.38
CA ALA A 51 6.66 -7.52 -6.43
C ALA A 51 7.86 -8.43 -6.17
N MET A 52 8.03 -9.46 -7.00
CA MET A 52 9.08 -10.46 -6.88
C MET A 52 9.18 -11.32 -8.15
N ASN A 53 10.25 -12.09 -8.29
CA ASN A 53 10.37 -13.07 -9.37
C ASN A 53 9.16 -14.04 -9.38
N GLN A 54 8.72 -14.47 -10.57
CA GLN A 54 7.56 -15.36 -10.71
C GLN A 54 7.64 -16.66 -9.89
N GLN A 55 8.83 -17.22 -9.71
CA GLN A 55 9.02 -18.43 -8.92
C GLN A 55 8.75 -18.14 -7.45
N MET A 56 9.32 -17.04 -6.93
CA MET A 56 9.06 -16.56 -5.56
C MET A 56 7.59 -16.21 -5.34
N TYR A 57 6.89 -15.70 -6.35
CA TYR A 57 5.47 -15.43 -6.23
C TYR A 57 4.66 -16.72 -6.12
N ARG A 58 4.98 -17.74 -6.94
CA ARG A 58 4.21 -19.00 -7.03
C ARG A 58 4.45 -19.98 -5.88
N VAL A 59 5.51 -19.84 -5.08
CA VAL A 59 5.75 -20.78 -3.98
C VAL A 59 4.60 -20.77 -2.97
N ALA A 60 4.28 -21.95 -2.43
CA ALA A 60 3.16 -22.13 -1.50
C ALA A 60 3.25 -21.20 -0.27
N ALA A 61 4.47 -20.92 0.23
CA ALA A 61 4.65 -20.02 1.36
C ALA A 61 4.20 -18.58 1.06
N THR A 62 4.54 -18.04 -0.12
CA THR A 62 4.12 -16.69 -0.53
C THR A 62 2.61 -16.63 -0.71
N GLN A 63 2.02 -17.62 -1.39
CA GLN A 63 0.58 -17.69 -1.60
C GLN A 63 -0.17 -17.80 -0.27
N HIS A 64 0.28 -18.67 0.63
CA HIS A 64 -0.30 -18.79 1.97
C HIS A 64 -0.23 -17.48 2.76
N ASN A 65 0.91 -16.76 2.70
CA ASN A 65 1.03 -15.48 3.39
C ASN A 65 0.07 -14.44 2.79
N LEU A 66 -0.08 -14.38 1.47
CA LEU A 66 -1.04 -13.48 0.82
C LEU A 66 -2.48 -13.80 1.24
N ASP A 67 -2.84 -15.08 1.31
CA ASP A 67 -4.17 -15.52 1.80
C ASP A 67 -4.39 -15.11 3.25
N VAL A 68 -3.38 -15.25 4.11
CA VAL A 68 -3.43 -14.79 5.51
C VAL A 68 -3.67 -13.28 5.57
N LEU A 69 -2.94 -12.48 4.79
CA LEU A 69 -3.13 -11.03 4.75
C LEU A 69 -4.52 -10.65 4.25
N ALA A 70 -5.00 -11.28 3.18
CA ALA A 70 -6.35 -11.08 2.66
C ALA A 70 -7.43 -11.44 3.69
N SER A 71 -7.26 -12.55 4.42
CA SER A 71 -8.19 -12.97 5.49
C SER A 71 -8.26 -11.99 6.66
N ARG A 72 -7.21 -11.17 6.85
CA ARG A 72 -7.15 -10.09 7.85
C ARG A 72 -7.70 -8.76 7.33
N GLY A 73 -8.21 -8.71 6.10
CA GLY A 73 -8.81 -7.52 5.50
C GLY A 73 -7.81 -6.57 4.83
N MET A 74 -6.57 -7.00 4.59
CA MET A 74 -5.63 -6.22 3.78
C MET A 74 -5.99 -6.31 2.28
N LEU A 75 -5.76 -5.23 1.54
CA LEU A 75 -6.04 -5.14 0.12
C LEU A 75 -4.83 -5.69 -0.66
N ILE A 76 -4.99 -6.80 -1.38
CA ILE A 76 -3.92 -7.35 -2.22
C ILE A 76 -4.07 -6.81 -3.64
N TRP A 77 -3.11 -6.01 -4.07
CA TRP A 77 -3.10 -5.27 -5.33
C TRP A 77 -2.03 -5.82 -6.26
N GLY A 78 -2.45 -6.55 -7.30
CA GLY A 78 -1.55 -7.30 -8.18
C GLY A 78 -1.11 -8.65 -7.60
N PRO A 79 0.03 -9.20 -8.06
CA PRO A 79 0.97 -8.62 -9.01
C PRO A 79 0.41 -8.60 -10.43
N ASP A 80 1.01 -7.76 -11.27
CA ASP A 80 0.81 -7.80 -12.71
C ASP A 80 1.61 -8.95 -13.36
N SER A 81 1.22 -9.33 -14.57
CA SER A 81 1.89 -10.33 -15.39
C SER A 81 2.59 -9.68 -16.57
N GLY A 82 3.85 -10.03 -16.81
CA GLY A 82 4.59 -9.46 -17.94
C GLY A 82 6.05 -9.87 -17.97
N SER A 83 6.82 -9.20 -18.82
CA SER A 83 8.27 -9.38 -18.91
C SER A 83 8.95 -8.98 -17.60
N GLN A 84 9.81 -9.85 -17.10
CA GLN A 84 10.60 -9.65 -15.88
C GLN A 84 12.06 -9.36 -16.22
N ALA A 85 12.80 -8.78 -15.27
CA ALA A 85 14.21 -8.42 -15.46
C ALA A 85 15.12 -9.62 -15.76
N CYS A 86 14.69 -10.85 -15.42
CA CYS A 86 15.40 -12.09 -15.72
C CYS A 86 15.11 -12.65 -17.12
N GLY A 87 14.27 -11.99 -17.92
CA GLY A 87 13.85 -12.46 -19.26
C GLY A 87 12.63 -13.39 -19.25
N ASP A 88 12.14 -13.78 -18.07
CA ASP A 88 10.93 -14.57 -17.93
C ASP A 88 9.65 -13.74 -18.18
N VAL A 89 8.58 -14.41 -18.58
CA VAL A 89 7.24 -13.83 -18.69
C VAL A 89 6.31 -14.55 -17.71
N GLY A 90 5.71 -13.80 -16.78
CA GLY A 90 4.84 -14.36 -15.76
C GLY A 90 4.39 -13.36 -14.70
N PRO A 91 3.62 -13.81 -13.69
CA PRO A 91 3.17 -12.96 -12.59
C PRO A 91 4.37 -12.56 -11.71
N GLY A 92 4.29 -11.38 -11.09
CA GLY A 92 5.30 -10.91 -10.12
C GLY A 92 5.86 -9.53 -10.42
N ARG A 93 5.45 -8.93 -11.54
CA ARG A 93 5.71 -7.51 -11.79
C ARG A 93 4.83 -6.69 -10.86
N MET A 94 5.41 -5.69 -10.19
CA MET A 94 4.60 -4.75 -9.40
C MET A 94 3.61 -4.06 -10.33
N LEU A 95 2.36 -4.00 -9.92
CA LEU A 95 1.40 -3.13 -10.61
C LEU A 95 1.81 -1.67 -10.42
N ASP A 96 1.55 -0.82 -11.41
CA ASP A 96 1.69 0.62 -11.21
C ASP A 96 0.67 1.10 -10.15
N PRO A 97 1.10 1.77 -9.05
CA PRO A 97 0.19 2.29 -8.04
C PRO A 97 -0.86 3.26 -8.60
N VAL A 98 -0.55 3.93 -9.71
CA VAL A 98 -1.46 4.88 -10.36
C VAL A 98 -2.56 4.15 -11.14
N ASP A 99 -2.29 2.94 -11.65
CA ASP A 99 -3.26 2.14 -12.42
C ASP A 99 -4.43 1.65 -11.56
N HIS A 100 -4.22 1.38 -10.26
CA HIS A 100 -5.29 1.00 -9.34
C HIS A 100 -6.05 2.18 -8.72
N CYS A 101 -5.51 3.40 -8.75
CA CYS A 101 -6.27 4.59 -8.36
C CYS A 101 -7.47 4.88 -9.29
N GLY A 102 -7.54 4.23 -10.47
CA GLY A 102 -8.58 4.44 -11.48
C GLY A 102 -9.64 3.34 -11.62
N TYR A 103 -9.52 2.18 -10.96
CA TYR A 103 -10.49 1.09 -11.12
C TYR A 103 -11.50 1.05 -9.97
N GLY A 104 -12.69 1.58 -10.25
CA GLY A 104 -13.85 1.48 -9.38
C GLY A 104 -14.18 0.03 -9.04
N GLY A 105 -14.19 -0.25 -7.74
CA GLY A 105 -14.54 -1.54 -7.16
C GLY A 105 -14.41 -1.53 -5.64
N SER A 106 -15.15 -0.62 -4.98
CA SER A 106 -15.38 -0.60 -3.52
C SER A 106 -14.14 -0.74 -2.62
N THR A 107 -13.23 0.24 -2.61
CA THR A 107 -12.66 0.84 -1.38
C THR A 107 -11.70 1.98 -1.75
N PHE A 108 -12.09 3.17 -1.29
CA PHE A 108 -11.40 4.47 -1.23
C PHE A 108 -11.23 5.31 -2.52
N ILE A 109 -12.03 6.39 -2.58
CA ILE A 109 -11.84 7.57 -3.43
C ILE A 109 -11.68 8.77 -2.49
N PRO A 110 -10.54 9.50 -2.47
CA PRO A 110 -10.57 10.93 -2.28
C PRO A 110 -10.59 11.58 -3.67
N CYS A 111 -11.76 12.12 -3.99
CA CYS A 111 -12.06 12.87 -5.20
C CYS A 111 -11.00 13.95 -5.42
N GLN A 112 -10.20 13.83 -6.48
CA GLN A 112 -9.34 14.92 -6.92
C GLN A 112 -10.22 16.11 -7.29
N ARG A 113 -10.20 17.17 -6.46
CA ARG A 113 -10.87 18.42 -6.80
C ARG A 113 -9.95 19.18 -7.76
N SER A 114 -10.40 19.25 -9.01
CA SER A 114 -9.86 20.03 -10.12
C SER A 114 -9.24 21.36 -9.70
N ALA A 115 -7.95 21.54 -9.98
CA ALA A 115 -7.26 22.81 -9.86
C ALA A 115 -7.75 23.77 -10.97
N THR A 116 -8.86 24.45 -10.74
CA THR A 116 -9.14 25.71 -11.43
C THR A 116 -8.45 26.84 -10.68
N SER A 117 -7.47 27.45 -11.35
CA SER A 117 -6.75 28.64 -10.93
C SER A 117 -7.71 29.78 -10.54
N GLN A 118 -7.44 30.43 -9.40
CA GLN A 118 -7.20 31.88 -9.26
C GLN A 118 -7.54 32.39 -7.83
N HIS A 119 -6.72 33.36 -7.38
CA HIS A 119 -6.90 34.36 -6.30
C HIS A 119 -6.37 34.08 -4.86
N HIS A 120 -5.36 34.87 -4.50
CA HIS A 120 -5.11 35.62 -3.24
C HIS A 120 -6.13 35.42 -2.10
N ASP A 121 -5.67 35.13 -0.87
CA ASP A 121 -5.39 36.11 0.22
C ASP A 121 -5.12 35.41 1.58
N TYR A 122 -4.56 36.16 2.53
CA TYR A 122 -4.02 35.82 3.84
C TYR A 122 -5.01 35.32 4.92
N GLY A 123 -4.53 34.44 5.82
CA GLY A 123 -4.76 34.54 7.29
C GLY A 123 -5.94 33.81 7.96
N GLY A 124 -5.64 32.84 8.85
CA GLY A 124 -6.56 32.31 9.88
C GLY A 124 -6.09 30.99 10.53
N PRO A 125 -6.26 30.77 11.85
CA PRO A 125 -5.72 29.59 12.56
C PRO A 125 -6.47 28.25 12.33
N ASP A 126 -7.45 28.19 11.41
CA ASP A 126 -8.22 26.98 11.10
C ASP A 126 -7.73 26.23 9.84
N ALA A 127 -6.41 26.12 9.67
CA ALA A 127 -5.77 25.39 8.57
C ALA A 127 -5.71 23.87 8.78
N ARG A 128 -6.70 23.25 9.43
CA ARG A 128 -6.90 21.78 9.41
C ARG A 128 -7.70 21.33 8.18
N ALA A 129 -7.40 21.94 7.03
CA ALA A 129 -7.86 21.48 5.74
C ALA A 129 -7.28 20.07 5.47
N ALA A 130 -8.17 19.07 5.54
CA ALA A 130 -8.13 17.78 4.88
C ALA A 130 -6.78 17.38 4.25
N ARG A 131 -5.88 16.81 5.05
CA ARG A 131 -4.70 16.11 4.52
C ARG A 131 -5.07 14.65 4.38
N SER A 132 -5.76 14.31 3.29
CA SER A 132 -5.91 12.90 2.93
C SER A 132 -4.55 12.39 2.47
N GLY A 133 -3.94 11.49 3.24
CA GLY A 133 -2.55 11.09 3.06
C GLY A 133 -2.42 9.58 2.89
N ALA A 134 -2.09 9.13 1.68
CA ALA A 134 -1.58 7.76 1.48
C ALA A 134 -0.12 7.70 1.92
N LEU A 135 0.20 6.78 2.84
CA LEU A 135 1.56 6.52 3.29
C LEU A 135 2.16 5.39 2.45
N TYR A 136 3.06 5.73 1.54
CA TYR A 136 3.84 4.76 0.76
C TYR A 136 5.03 4.28 1.57
N LEU A 137 5.10 2.97 1.80
CA LEU A 137 6.15 2.28 2.55
C LEU A 137 6.83 1.21 1.71
#